data_AF-A0A0A0L090-F1
#
_entry.id   AF-A0A0A0L090-F1
#
_cell.length_a   1.000
_cell.length_b   1.000
_cell.length_c   1.000
_cell.angle_alpha   90.00
_cell.angle_beta   90.00
_cell.angle_gamma   90.00
#
_symmetry.space_group_name_H-M   'P 1'
#
loop_
_entity.id
_entity.type
_entity.pdbx_description
1 polymer ?
#
loop_
_entity_poly.entity_id
_entity_poly.type
_entity_poly.pdbx_seq_one_letter_code
_entity_poly.pdbx_strand_id
1 'polypeptide(L)'
;MPQRNRHKSQERESVNSEGGIAAWNVFDSVKTTTKTPEALMGEIGAAISNLEYARTTAYLESPISPDEPEDEEPSANSRSQYDVRMADGAYKAGCKALTVGKLDEALHSLNVSLSKCPPEKSSAVAKIQSLISLTSQQLQIRSSNCQEISED
;
A
#
# COMPACT_ATOMS: atom_id res chain seq x y z
N MET A 1 -48.77 -5.30 -65.62
CA MET A 1 -48.83 -3.87 -66.02
C MET A 1 -48.82 -3.03 -64.75
N PRO A 2 -47.89 -2.05 -64.63
CA PRO A 2 -47.66 -1.26 -63.42
C PRO A 2 -48.69 -0.13 -63.30
N GLN A 3 -48.77 0.54 -62.15
CA GLN A 3 -48.62 2.00 -62.02
C GLN A 3 -48.65 2.39 -60.53
N ARG A 4 -47.78 3.35 -60.21
CA ARG A 4 -47.40 3.83 -58.88
C ARG A 4 -48.49 4.70 -58.28
N ASN A 5 -48.54 4.77 -56.95
CA ASN A 5 -48.67 6.08 -56.30
C ASN A 5 -47.77 6.15 -55.07
N ARG A 6 -47.11 7.30 -54.94
CA ARG A 6 -46.03 7.63 -54.01
C ARG A 6 -46.57 8.38 -52.78
N HIS A 7 -45.71 8.41 -51.75
CA HIS A 7 -45.70 9.27 -50.55
C HIS A 7 -46.70 8.83 -49.46
N LYS A 8 -46.35 8.70 -48.17
CA LYS A 8 -45.57 9.65 -47.36
C LYS A 8 -45.26 9.01 -45.98
N SER A 9 -44.08 9.35 -45.45
CA SER A 9 -43.62 9.24 -44.05
C SER A 9 -43.35 7.85 -43.45
N GLN A 10 -42.11 7.39 -43.65
CA GLN A 10 -41.44 6.46 -42.73
C GLN A 10 -40.66 7.32 -41.73
N GLU A 11 -41.24 7.53 -40.54
CA GLU A 11 -40.54 8.04 -39.38
C GLU A 11 -39.47 6.99 -39.02
N ARG A 12 -38.22 7.30 -39.35
CA ARG A 12 -37.10 6.48 -38.90
C ARG A 12 -36.89 6.80 -37.44
N GLU A 13 -37.37 5.89 -36.61
CA GLU A 13 -36.82 5.58 -35.31
C GLU A 13 -35.31 5.33 -35.47
N SER A 14 -34.53 6.39 -35.36
CA SER A 14 -33.09 6.29 -35.16
C SER A 14 -32.85 6.23 -33.67
N VAL A 15 -32.79 4.99 -33.19
CA VAL A 15 -32.26 4.63 -31.89
C VAL A 15 -30.79 5.04 -31.89
N ASN A 16 -30.49 6.29 -31.51
CA ASN A 16 -29.12 6.68 -31.19
C ASN A 16 -28.78 6.09 -29.83
N SER A 17 -28.43 4.80 -29.87
CA SER A 17 -27.57 4.18 -28.88
C SER A 17 -26.16 4.76 -29.04
N GLU A 18 -25.98 6.01 -28.62
CA GLU A 18 -24.66 6.56 -28.36
C GLU A 18 -24.54 6.71 -26.86
N GLY A 19 -23.97 5.68 -26.24
CA GLY A 19 -23.13 5.87 -25.07
C GLY A 19 -22.07 6.88 -25.49
N GLY A 20 -22.37 8.15 -25.23
CA GLY A 20 -21.44 9.25 -25.39
C GLY A 20 -20.29 8.97 -24.46
N ILE A 21 -19.24 8.35 -24.99
CA ILE A 21 -17.88 8.54 -24.53
C ILE A 21 -17.72 10.04 -24.36
N ALA A 22 -17.76 10.49 -23.11
CA ALA A 22 -17.46 11.87 -22.75
C ALA A 22 -16.11 12.14 -23.39
N ALA A 23 -16.11 12.94 -24.46
CA ALA A 23 -14.91 13.26 -25.19
C ALA A 23 -14.04 14.04 -24.21
N TRP A 24 -13.08 13.36 -23.59
CA TRP A 24 -12.01 13.98 -22.83
C TRP A 24 -11.15 14.72 -23.84
N ASN A 25 -11.58 15.91 -24.23
CA ASN A 25 -10.80 16.78 -25.05
C ASN A 25 -9.66 17.30 -24.15
N VAL A 26 -8.42 16.91 -24.47
CA VAL A 26 -7.19 17.33 -23.77
C VAL A 26 -7.12 18.85 -23.60
N PHE A 27 -7.76 19.59 -24.50
CA PHE A 27 -7.73 21.05 -24.53
C PHE A 27 -8.94 21.71 -23.83
N ASP A 28 -9.95 20.95 -23.41
CA ASP A 28 -11.17 21.51 -22.77
C ASP A 28 -10.88 22.11 -21.38
N SER A 29 -9.81 21.64 -20.75
CA SER A 29 -9.33 22.15 -19.46
C SER A 29 -8.36 23.32 -19.58
N VAL A 30 -8.03 23.79 -20.79
CA VAL A 30 -7.16 24.97 -20.97
C VAL A 30 -8.00 26.24 -20.80
N LYS A 31 -8.57 26.40 -19.60
CA LYS A 31 -9.00 27.71 -19.12
C LYS A 31 -7.73 28.48 -18.85
N THR A 32 -7.42 29.46 -19.68
CA THR A 32 -6.34 30.43 -19.44
C THR A 32 -6.50 30.97 -18.03
N THR A 33 -5.60 30.57 -17.12
CA THR A 33 -5.62 31.04 -15.73
C THR A 33 -5.42 32.55 -15.76
N THR A 34 -6.42 33.30 -15.30
CA THR A 34 -6.36 34.78 -15.24
C THR A 34 -5.40 35.28 -14.17
N LYS A 35 -4.86 34.37 -13.35
CA LYS A 35 -3.89 34.66 -12.28
C LYS A 35 -2.49 34.74 -12.88
N THR A 36 -1.74 35.75 -12.47
CA THR A 36 -0.31 35.79 -12.72
C THR A 36 0.37 34.60 -12.03
N PRO A 37 1.50 34.10 -12.54
CA PRO A 37 2.19 32.96 -11.92
C PRO A 37 2.55 33.22 -10.45
N GLU A 38 2.85 34.48 -10.09
CA GLU A 38 3.14 34.88 -8.71
C GLU A 38 1.91 34.78 -7.80
N ALA A 39 0.74 35.23 -8.29
CA ALA A 39 -0.50 35.15 -7.53
C ALA A 39 -0.95 33.70 -7.31
N LEU A 40 -0.78 32.85 -8.33
CA LEU A 40 -1.06 31.42 -8.23
C LEU A 40 -0.14 30.74 -7.22
N MET A 41 1.16 31.05 -7.24
CA MET A 41 2.11 30.49 -6.29
C MET A 41 1.82 30.93 -4.85
N GLY A 42 1.42 32.20 -4.66
CA GLY A 42 0.99 32.71 -3.36
C GLY A 42 -0.27 32.02 -2.82
N GLU A 43 -1.25 31.75 -3.68
CA GLU A 43 -2.47 31.02 -3.33
C GLU A 43 -2.19 29.55 -2.96
N ILE A 44 -1.32 28.88 -3.71
CA ILE A 44 -0.88 27.52 -3.40
C ILE A 44 -0.17 27.50 -2.03
N GLY A 45 0.74 28.44 -1.80
CA GLY A 45 1.44 28.57 -0.52
C GLY A 45 0.47 28.80 0.64
N ALA A 46 -0.48 29.73 0.48
CA ALA A 46 -1.50 30.00 1.48
C ALA A 46 -2.40 28.79 1.75
N ALA A 47 -2.80 28.05 0.71
CA ALA A 47 -3.62 26.84 0.85
C ALA A 47 -2.88 25.73 1.61
N ILE A 48 -1.59 25.54 1.35
CA ILE A 48 -0.75 24.58 2.08
C ILE A 48 -0.63 25.01 3.55
N SER A 49 -0.25 26.26 3.81
CA SER A 49 -0.11 26.76 5.17
C SER A 49 -1.41 26.68 5.98
N ASN A 50 -2.56 26.98 5.36
CA ASN A 50 -3.87 26.85 6.03
C ASN A 50 -4.21 25.39 6.35
N LEU A 51 -3.91 24.45 5.47
CA LEU A 51 -4.13 23.03 5.71
C LEU A 51 -3.26 22.51 6.87
N GLU A 52 -1.99 22.89 6.89
CA GLU A 52 -1.05 22.51 7.95
C GLU A 52 -1.42 23.15 9.30
N TYR A 53 -1.87 24.41 9.27
CA TYR A 53 -2.36 25.11 10.45
C TYR A 53 -3.63 24.45 11.00
N ALA A 54 -4.61 24.13 10.15
CA ALA A 54 -5.83 23.44 10.54
C ALA A 54 -5.55 22.05 11.14
N ARG A 55 -4.58 21.33 10.57
CA ARG A 55 -4.14 20.04 11.10
C ARG A 55 -3.49 20.19 12.47
N THR A 56 -2.57 21.15 12.65
CA THR A 56 -1.87 21.40 13.92
C THR A 56 -2.84 21.83 15.01
N THR A 57 -3.74 22.75 14.70
CA THR A 57 -4.77 23.22 15.66
C THR A 57 -5.71 22.09 16.07
N ALA A 58 -6.13 21.21 15.15
CA ALA A 58 -6.93 20.04 15.51
C ALA A 58 -6.20 19.05 16.45
N TYR A 59 -4.87 18.92 16.35
CA TYR A 59 -4.09 18.12 17.30
C TYR A 59 -3.99 18.78 18.68
N LEU A 60 -3.86 20.11 18.75
CA LEU A 60 -3.80 20.85 20.01
C LEU A 60 -5.16 20.93 20.73
N GLU A 61 -6.26 20.99 19.98
CA GLU A 61 -7.62 21.04 20.51
C GLU A 61 -8.16 19.65 20.91
N SER A 62 -7.43 18.58 20.56
CA SER A 62 -7.74 17.25 21.08
C SER A 62 -7.35 17.20 22.57
N PRO A 63 -8.28 16.93 23.49
CA PRO A 63 -7.96 16.91 24.92
C PRO A 63 -6.93 15.83 25.21
N ILE A 64 -5.71 16.26 25.50
CA ILE A 64 -4.60 15.45 25.98
C ILE A 64 -4.95 15.00 27.40
N SER A 65 -5.12 13.68 27.57
CA SER A 65 -4.97 13.04 28.89
C SER A 65 -3.53 13.33 29.37
N PRO A 66 -3.33 13.83 30.60
CA PRO A 66 -2.00 14.18 31.07
C PRO A 66 -1.23 12.89 31.37
N ASP A 67 -0.03 12.76 30.82
CA ASP A 67 1.16 12.31 31.55
C ASP A 67 2.43 12.56 30.71
N GLU A 68 3.17 13.59 31.15
CA GLU A 68 4.64 13.77 31.12
C GLU A 68 5.40 14.20 29.83
N PRO A 69 6.57 14.88 29.98
CA PRO A 69 7.02 15.95 29.09
C PRO A 69 8.10 15.57 28.05
N GLU A 70 8.16 16.48 27.08
CA GLU A 70 9.03 16.78 25.92
C GLU A 70 10.49 16.29 25.94
N ASP A 71 10.89 15.60 24.87
CA ASP A 71 11.97 15.98 23.94
C ASP A 71 12.09 14.91 22.82
N GLU A 72 12.53 15.32 21.63
CA GLU A 72 12.87 14.53 20.42
C GLU A 72 11.76 14.29 19.37
N GLU A 73 11.87 15.05 18.26
CA GLU A 73 11.57 14.74 16.84
C GLU A 73 10.21 14.06 16.48
N PRO A 74 9.50 14.49 15.41
CA PRO A 74 8.18 13.95 15.06
C PRO A 74 8.29 12.51 14.49
N SER A 75 8.42 11.56 15.40
CA SER A 75 8.44 10.12 15.17
C SER A 75 7.02 9.57 15.21
N ALA A 76 6.67 8.84 14.14
CA ALA A 76 5.75 7.72 14.15
C ALA A 76 4.37 7.94 14.81
N ASN A 77 3.44 8.58 14.10
CA ASN A 77 2.01 8.46 14.43
C ASN A 77 1.09 8.13 13.24
N SER A 78 1.63 7.44 12.24
CA SER A 78 0.87 6.35 11.64
C SER A 78 1.35 5.07 12.33
N ARG A 79 0.43 4.29 12.91
CA ARG A 79 0.67 2.86 13.17
C ARG A 79 0.96 2.21 11.83
N SER A 80 2.14 2.40 11.28
CA SER A 80 2.57 1.78 10.05
C SER A 80 2.56 0.29 10.35
N GLN A 81 1.67 -0.43 9.68
CA GLN A 81 1.54 -1.88 9.82
C GLN A 81 2.90 -2.58 9.62
N TYR A 82 3.81 -1.89 8.94
CA TYR A 82 5.21 -2.21 8.69
C TYR A 82 6.13 -1.40 9.60
N ASP A 83 6.99 -2.10 10.33
CA ASP A 83 8.04 -1.52 11.17
C ASP A 83 9.36 -2.18 10.78
N VAL A 84 10.23 -1.39 10.15
CA VAL A 84 11.53 -1.85 9.64
C VAL A 84 12.44 -2.34 10.77
N ARG A 85 12.38 -1.70 11.95
CA ARG A 85 13.19 -2.09 13.11
C ARG A 85 12.69 -3.40 13.70
N MET A 86 11.38 -3.55 13.82
CA MET A 86 10.78 -4.80 14.29
C MET A 86 11.07 -5.95 13.31
N ALA A 87 11.00 -5.70 12.00
CA ALA A 87 11.31 -6.68 10.97
C ALA A 87 12.78 -7.14 11.02
N ASP A 88 13.72 -6.20 11.15
CA ASP A 88 15.17 -6.51 11.27
C ASP A 88 15.49 -7.25 12.58
N GLY A 89 14.86 -6.85 13.69
CA GLY A 89 14.97 -7.54 14.97
C GLY A 89 14.52 -9.00 14.89
N ALA A 90 13.35 -9.24 14.29
CA ALA A 90 12.81 -10.58 14.09
C ALA A 90 13.67 -11.43 13.13
N TYR A 91 14.22 -10.81 12.07
CA TYR A 91 15.15 -11.47 11.15
C TYR A 91 16.42 -11.93 11.88
N LYS A 92 17.05 -11.05 12.67
CA LYS A 92 18.23 -11.38 13.47
C LYS A 92 17.97 -12.47 14.50
N ALA A 93 16.80 -12.44 15.15
CA ALA A 93 16.37 -13.49 16.06
C ALA A 93 16.24 -14.84 15.33
N GLY A 94 15.63 -14.85 14.14
CA GLY A 94 15.56 -16.04 13.28
C GLY A 94 16.93 -16.58 12.90
N CYS A 95 17.86 -15.72 12.47
CA CYS A 95 19.24 -16.13 12.18
C CYS A 95 19.94 -16.75 13.40
N LYS A 96 19.76 -16.19 14.60
CA LYS A 96 20.30 -16.77 15.83
C LYS A 96 19.71 -18.16 16.09
N ALA A 97 18.39 -18.32 15.97
CA ALA A 97 17.73 -19.61 16.14
C ALA A 97 18.24 -20.67 15.13
N LEU A 98 18.54 -20.26 13.89
CA LEU A 98 19.18 -21.14 12.89
C LEU A 98 20.58 -21.59 13.34
N THR A 99 21.41 -20.68 13.87
CA THR A 99 22.74 -21.06 14.37
C THR A 99 22.69 -22.01 15.57
N VAL A 100 21.63 -21.93 16.37
CA VAL A 100 21.39 -22.83 17.53
C VAL A 100 20.74 -24.16 17.10
N GLY A 101 20.25 -24.27 15.85
CA GLY A 101 19.58 -25.48 15.35
C GLY A 101 18.11 -25.61 15.74
N LYS A 102 17.49 -24.51 16.20
CA LYS A 102 16.07 -24.45 16.56
C LYS A 102 15.23 -23.98 15.38
N LEU A 103 14.86 -24.93 14.52
CA LEU A 103 14.20 -24.60 13.25
C LEU A 103 12.78 -24.04 13.44
N ASP A 104 12.02 -24.50 14.43
CA ASP A 104 10.66 -23.99 14.70
C ASP A 104 10.67 -22.53 15.16
N GLU A 105 11.54 -22.19 16.12
CA GLU A 105 11.73 -20.81 16.60
C GLU A 105 12.22 -19.89 15.47
N ALA A 106 13.11 -20.40 14.60
CA ALA A 106 13.59 -19.67 13.44
C ALA A 106 12.45 -19.38 12.45
N LEU A 107 11.63 -20.38 12.11
CA LEU A 107 10.52 -20.26 11.18
C LEU A 107 9.48 -19.26 11.70
N HIS A 108 9.14 -19.32 12.99
CA HIS A 108 8.25 -18.35 13.61
C HIS A 108 8.80 -16.91 13.50
N SER A 109 10.06 -16.71 13.88
CA SER A 109 10.72 -15.40 13.85
C SER A 109 10.81 -14.82 12.43
N LEU A 110 11.08 -15.67 11.42
CA LEU A 110 11.13 -15.26 10.02
C LEU A 110 9.75 -14.86 9.48
N ASN A 111 8.67 -15.53 9.88
CA ASN A 111 7.31 -15.14 9.51
C ASN A 111 6.88 -13.82 10.18
N VAL A 112 7.28 -13.59 11.43
CA VAL A 112 7.09 -12.29 12.08
C VAL A 112 7.83 -11.20 11.30
N SER A 113 9.08 -11.43 10.91
CA SER A 113 9.84 -10.50 10.06
C SER A 113 9.12 -10.19 8.74
N LEU A 114 8.61 -11.21 8.05
CA LEU A 114 7.86 -11.05 6.81
C LEU A 114 6.59 -10.18 6.98
N SER A 115 5.86 -10.36 8.09
CA SER A 115 4.64 -9.58 8.38
C SER A 115 4.91 -8.10 8.64
N LYS A 116 6.13 -7.77 9.08
CA LYS A 116 6.56 -6.41 9.43
C LYS A 116 7.39 -5.74 8.32
N CYS A 117 7.89 -6.51 7.36
CA CYS A 117 8.63 -5.98 6.23
C CYS A 117 7.72 -5.22 5.26
N PRO A 118 8.06 -3.97 4.90
CA PRO A 118 7.31 -3.23 3.88
C PRO A 118 7.47 -3.89 2.50
N PRO A 119 6.38 -4.00 1.71
CA PRO A 119 6.38 -4.69 0.40
C PRO A 119 7.25 -3.98 -0.66
N GLU A 120 7.52 -2.69 -0.46
CA GLU A 120 8.50 -1.89 -1.20
C GLU A 120 9.90 -2.54 -1.25
N LYS A 121 10.30 -3.22 -0.17
CA LYS A 121 11.64 -3.84 -0.05
C LYS A 121 11.62 -5.26 -0.59
N SER A 122 11.30 -5.40 -1.88
CA SER A 122 11.14 -6.69 -2.57
C SER A 122 12.33 -7.64 -2.40
N SER A 123 13.57 -7.12 -2.43
CA SER A 123 14.78 -7.93 -2.19
C SER A 123 14.82 -8.53 -0.78
N ALA A 124 14.40 -7.77 0.23
CA ALA A 124 14.35 -8.26 1.61
C ALA A 124 13.26 -9.32 1.78
N VAL A 125 12.06 -9.07 1.23
CA VAL A 125 10.95 -10.03 1.21
C VAL A 125 11.36 -11.34 0.55
N ALA A 126 11.98 -11.29 -0.62
CA ALA A 126 12.44 -12.47 -1.34
C ALA A 126 13.49 -13.27 -0.54
N LYS A 127 14.43 -12.58 0.14
CA LYS A 127 15.41 -13.25 1.01
C LYS A 127 14.76 -13.96 2.18
N ILE A 128 13.80 -13.31 2.85
CA ILE A 128 13.07 -13.88 3.99
C ILE A 128 12.26 -15.09 3.53
N GLN A 129 11.57 -15.01 2.39
CA GLN A 129 10.81 -16.12 1.82
C GLN A 129 11.68 -17.31 1.41
N SER A 130 12.85 -17.06 0.81
CA SER A 130 13.84 -18.10 0.52
C SER A 130 14.31 -18.80 1.79
N LEU A 131 14.59 -18.04 2.86
CA LEU A 131 14.96 -18.61 4.15
C LEU A 131 13.83 -19.44 4.78
N ILE A 132 12.58 -18.94 4.75
CA ILE A 132 11.42 -19.69 5.25
C ILE A 132 11.28 -21.02 4.50
N SER A 133 11.40 -21.00 3.17
CA SER A 133 11.32 -22.22 2.34
C SER A 133 12.39 -23.23 2.72
N LEU A 134 13.64 -22.76 2.87
CA LEU A 134 14.76 -23.60 3.27
C LEU A 134 14.56 -24.21 4.67
N THR A 135 14.19 -23.39 5.66
CA THR A 135 13.96 -23.85 7.04
C THR A 135 12.79 -24.82 7.13
N SER A 136 11.72 -24.59 6.36
CA SER A 136 10.57 -25.51 6.30
C SER A 136 10.95 -26.85 5.72
N GLN A 137 11.75 -26.87 4.64
CA GLN A 137 12.27 -28.10 4.07
C GLN A 137 13.17 -28.85 5.07
N GLN A 138 14.04 -28.14 5.78
CA GLN A 138 14.88 -28.74 6.83
C GLN A 138 14.05 -29.36 7.96
N LEU A 139 12.96 -28.70 8.37
CA LEU A 139 12.02 -29.25 9.36
C LEU A 139 11.37 -30.53 8.86
N GLN A 140 10.91 -30.56 7.61
CA GLN A 140 10.26 -31.74 7.01
C GLN A 140 11.22 -32.92 6.87
N ILE A 141 12.48 -32.65 6.48
CA ILE A 141 13.51 -33.69 6.40
C ILE A 141 13.80 -34.23 7.80
N ARG A 142 13.96 -33.35 8.80
CA ARG A 142 14.22 -33.76 10.19
C ARG A 142 13.06 -34.54 10.80
N SER A 143 11.82 -34.15 10.50
CA SER A 143 10.64 -34.87 11.00
C SER A 143 10.53 -36.26 10.38
N SER A 144 10.90 -36.42 9.11
CA SER A 144 10.84 -37.71 8.40
C SER A 144 11.99 -38.65 8.82
N ASN A 145 13.18 -38.11 9.12
CA ASN A 145 14.33 -38.90 9.55
C ASN A 145 14.27 -39.39 11.01
N CYS A 146 13.36 -38.87 11.84
CA CYS A 146 13.20 -39.32 13.24
C CYS A 146 12.36 -40.61 13.39
N GLN A 147 11.91 -41.23 12.30
CA GLN A 147 11.13 -42.48 12.33
C GLN A 147 11.96 -43.77 12.20
N GLU A 148 13.28 -43.70 12.02
CA GLU A 148 14.14 -44.88 11.75
C GLU A 148 15.13 -45.27 12.87
N ILE A 149 14.93 -44.82 14.12
CA ILE A 149 15.81 -45.22 15.22
C ILE A 149 15.01 -45.63 16.46
N SER A 150 14.21 -46.68 16.30
CA SER A 150 13.69 -47.47 17.41
C SER A 150 13.43 -48.91 16.97
N GLU A 151 14.48 -49.63 16.60
CA GLU A 151 14.48 -51.10 16.61
C GLU A 151 15.82 -51.58 17.19
N ASP A 152 15.68 -52.39 18.24
CA ASP A 152 16.62 -53.21 19.03
C ASP A 152 17.66 -52.57 19.97
#